data_AF-A0A535J5X0-F1
#
_entry.id   AF-A0A535J5X0-F1
#
_cell.length_a   1.000
_cell.length_b   1.000
_cell.length_c   1.000
_cell.angle_alpha   90.00
_cell.angle_beta   90.00
_cell.angle_gamma   90.00
#
_symmetry.space_group_name_H-M   'P 1'
#
loop_
_entity.id
_entity.type
_entity.pdbx_description
1 polymer ?
#
loop_
_entity_poly.entity_id
_entity_poly.type
_entity_poly.pdbx_seq_one_letter_code
_entity_poly.pdbx_strand_id
1 'polypeptide(L)'
;MSRSERDLVAALRAEIAAVDPSRACDRAAESAGLGGTPVRTVAARRSTVARLLVRLRRSGSRSSGTAVDAPPFDWATAADYCRTAWLRGRFLANGSLSLAGGRTHLEFVVPLAEAPELAARLAQVGLPASFRARRGRGVVTWKSGETIGTFLRRIGGGAALLEVEARQVSRALRGELNRVLNAESANLQRAVGAAGRQLAAIEDLEADGRLRDQPYVVRVVAAARRETPEATLGELAERLALHRSAVQRALERIEKLTLHAGTGRRRRRLVRPAADAHL
;
A
#
# COMPACT_ATOMS: atom_id res chain seq x y z
N MET A 1 -4.57 -3.99 -13.47
CA MET A 1 -4.90 -5.10 -12.57
C MET A 1 -4.17 -6.35 -13.03
N SER A 2 -3.60 -7.12 -12.11
CA SER A 2 -3.02 -8.44 -12.40
C SER A 2 -4.09 -9.45 -12.83
N ARG A 3 -3.70 -10.60 -13.40
CA ARG A 3 -4.63 -11.70 -13.71
C ARG A 3 -5.36 -12.18 -12.46
N SER A 4 -4.62 -12.43 -11.39
CA SER A 4 -5.16 -12.84 -10.09
C SER A 4 -6.16 -11.83 -9.50
N GLU A 5 -5.93 -10.52 -9.65
CA GLU A 5 -6.89 -9.48 -9.21
C GLU A 5 -8.18 -9.50 -10.05
N ARG A 6 -8.08 -9.78 -11.36
CA ARG A 6 -9.27 -9.91 -12.22
C ARG A 6 -10.09 -11.14 -11.85
N ASP A 7 -9.44 -12.26 -11.58
CA ASP A 7 -10.09 -13.50 -11.18
C ASP A 7 -10.83 -13.34 -9.84
N LEU A 8 -10.21 -12.65 -8.88
CA LEU A 8 -10.82 -12.32 -7.59
C LEU A 8 -12.06 -11.43 -7.73
N VAL A 9 -11.98 -10.38 -8.56
CA VAL A 9 -13.15 -9.53 -8.85
C VAL A 9 -14.26 -10.32 -9.56
N ALA A 10 -13.90 -11.25 -10.44
CA ALA A 10 -14.88 -12.12 -11.09
C ALA A 10 -15.56 -13.07 -10.10
N ALA A 11 -14.80 -13.68 -9.18
CA ALA A 11 -15.32 -14.53 -8.12
C ALA A 11 -16.26 -13.76 -7.17
N LEU A 12 -15.85 -12.57 -6.71
CA LEU A 12 -16.68 -11.71 -5.87
C LEU A 12 -18.02 -11.35 -6.54
N ARG A 13 -17.98 -11.01 -7.84
CA ARG A 13 -19.22 -10.75 -8.59
C ARG A 13 -20.06 -12.01 -8.78
N ALA A 14 -19.43 -13.19 -8.88
CA ALA A 14 -20.13 -14.45 -8.99
C ALA A 14 -20.86 -14.80 -7.69
N GLU A 15 -20.21 -14.61 -6.53
CA GLU A 15 -20.78 -14.76 -5.20
C GLU A 15 -21.98 -13.83 -5.00
N ILE A 16 -21.81 -12.53 -5.25
CA ILE A 16 -22.89 -11.55 -5.11
C ILE A 16 -24.09 -11.91 -5.99
N ALA A 17 -23.83 -12.34 -7.23
CA ALA A 17 -24.90 -12.77 -8.13
C ALA A 17 -25.50 -14.13 -7.76
N ALA A 18 -24.85 -14.95 -6.92
CA ALA A 18 -25.37 -16.21 -6.44
C ALA A 18 -26.39 -16.03 -5.31
N VAL A 19 -26.32 -14.92 -4.57
CA VAL A 19 -27.28 -14.54 -3.52
C VAL A 19 -28.70 -14.71 -4.03
N ASP A 20 -29.49 -15.51 -3.32
CA ASP A 20 -30.88 -15.78 -3.66
C ASP A 20 -31.80 -15.03 -2.68
N PRO A 21 -32.55 -14.01 -3.13
CA PRO A 21 -33.41 -13.25 -2.24
C PRO A 21 -34.61 -14.09 -1.83
N SER A 22 -34.75 -14.34 -0.53
CA SER A 22 -35.83 -15.16 0.02
C SER A 22 -37.21 -14.53 -0.17
N ARG A 23 -37.31 -13.20 -0.09
CA ARG A 23 -38.57 -12.45 -0.20
C ARG A 23 -38.88 -12.05 -1.64
N ALA A 24 -40.17 -12.04 -1.98
CA ALA A 24 -40.64 -11.60 -3.31
C ALA A 24 -40.33 -10.13 -3.59
N CYS A 25 -40.46 -9.26 -2.58
CA CYS A 25 -40.12 -7.84 -2.68
C CYS A 25 -38.62 -7.63 -2.95
N ASP A 26 -37.73 -8.42 -2.35
CA ASP A 26 -36.29 -8.35 -2.61
C ASP A 26 -35.96 -8.74 -4.05
N ARG A 27 -36.61 -9.80 -4.56
CA ARG A 27 -36.45 -10.22 -5.97
C ARG A 27 -36.90 -9.13 -6.94
N ALA A 28 -38.04 -8.49 -6.65
CA ALA A 28 -38.53 -7.37 -7.46
C ALA A 28 -37.58 -6.16 -7.39
N ALA A 29 -37.10 -5.81 -6.19
CA ALA A 29 -36.16 -4.72 -5.97
C ALA A 29 -34.83 -4.95 -6.69
N GLU A 30 -34.26 -6.15 -6.59
CA GLU A 30 -33.03 -6.51 -7.30
C GLU A 30 -33.21 -6.50 -8.82
N SER A 31 -34.33 -7.01 -9.31
CA SER A 31 -34.69 -6.91 -10.74
C SER A 31 -34.79 -5.45 -11.21
N ALA A 32 -35.41 -4.58 -10.41
CA ALA A 32 -35.47 -3.15 -10.70
C ALA A 32 -34.09 -2.49 -10.69
N GLY A 33 -33.20 -2.90 -9.77
CA GLY A 33 -31.82 -2.41 -9.67
C GLY A 33 -30.94 -2.82 -10.86
N LEU A 34 -31.15 -4.01 -11.42
CA LEU A 34 -30.52 -4.45 -12.67
C LEU A 34 -30.95 -3.56 -13.87
N GLY A 35 -32.09 -2.90 -13.74
CA GLY A 35 -32.72 -2.07 -14.77
C GLY A 35 -33.26 -2.88 -15.94
N GLY A 36 -34.08 -2.26 -16.78
CA GLY A 36 -34.55 -2.81 -18.06
C GLY A 36 -33.46 -3.01 -19.11
N THR A 37 -32.20 -3.14 -18.68
CA THR A 37 -31.04 -3.33 -19.54
C THR A 37 -31.31 -4.54 -20.45
N PRO A 38 -31.36 -4.37 -21.79
CA PRO A 38 -31.74 -5.45 -22.68
C PRO A 38 -30.87 -6.67 -22.42
N VAL A 39 -31.49 -7.85 -22.33
CA VAL A 39 -30.79 -9.10 -22.08
C VAL A 39 -29.62 -9.28 -23.07
N ARG A 40 -29.71 -8.77 -24.31
CA ARG A 40 -28.60 -8.79 -25.30
C ARG A 40 -27.39 -7.95 -24.88
N THR A 41 -27.55 -6.82 -24.19
CA THR A 41 -26.45 -5.95 -23.76
C THR A 41 -25.77 -6.47 -22.49
N VAL A 42 -26.51 -7.15 -21.62
CA VAL A 42 -26.01 -7.79 -20.38
C VAL A 42 -25.43 -9.18 -20.67
N ALA A 43 -26.11 -9.98 -21.49
CA ALA A 43 -25.71 -11.35 -21.84
C ALA A 43 -24.46 -11.42 -22.71
N ALA A 44 -24.15 -10.38 -23.49
CA ALA A 44 -22.93 -10.32 -24.29
C ALA A 44 -21.64 -10.17 -23.45
N ARG A 45 -21.73 -9.92 -22.13
CA ARG A 45 -20.53 -9.63 -21.32
C ARG A 45 -20.33 -10.50 -20.07
N ARG A 46 -21.36 -11.06 -19.43
CA ARG A 46 -21.20 -11.80 -18.14
C ARG A 46 -22.26 -12.89 -17.91
N SER A 47 -21.86 -14.16 -18.00
CA SER A 47 -22.73 -15.35 -17.85
C SER A 47 -23.47 -15.44 -16.50
N THR A 48 -22.93 -14.87 -15.44
CA THR A 48 -23.54 -14.94 -14.10
C THR A 48 -24.77 -14.04 -13.96
N VAL A 49 -24.75 -12.84 -14.54
CA VAL A 49 -25.90 -11.92 -14.49
C VAL A 49 -27.07 -12.47 -15.32
N ALA A 50 -26.78 -13.13 -16.45
CA ALA A 50 -27.79 -13.81 -17.24
C ALA A 50 -28.50 -14.92 -16.43
N ARG A 51 -27.75 -15.73 -15.67
CA ARG A 51 -28.32 -16.76 -14.79
C ARG A 51 -29.18 -16.18 -13.66
N LEU A 52 -28.74 -15.07 -13.08
CA LEU A 52 -29.54 -14.35 -12.07
C LEU A 52 -30.87 -13.86 -12.66
N LEU A 53 -30.85 -13.22 -13.84
CA LEU A 53 -32.06 -12.74 -14.51
C LEU A 53 -33.06 -13.87 -14.80
N VAL A 54 -32.59 -15.04 -15.23
CA VAL A 54 -33.44 -16.22 -15.44
C VAL A 54 -34.09 -16.69 -14.13
N ARG A 55 -33.34 -16.72 -13.02
CA ARG A 55 -33.87 -17.09 -11.70
C ARG A 55 -34.93 -16.10 -11.21
N LEU A 56 -34.65 -14.81 -11.28
CA LEU A 56 -35.58 -13.75 -10.85
C LEU A 56 -36.89 -13.79 -11.65
N ARG A 57 -36.83 -14.05 -12.96
CA ARG A 57 -38.01 -14.19 -13.83
C ARG A 57 -38.86 -15.42 -13.56
N ARG A 58 -38.27 -16.55 -13.14
CA ARG A 58 -39.04 -17.74 -12.78
C ARG A 58 -39.92 -17.52 -11.54
N SER A 59 -39.52 -16.59 -10.69
CA SER A 59 -40.20 -16.26 -9.43
C SER A 59 -41.14 -15.05 -9.53
N GLY A 60 -41.24 -14.42 -10.71
CA GLY A 60 -42.17 -13.32 -11.01
C GLY A 60 -43.14 -13.72 -12.13
N SER A 61 -44.38 -13.24 -12.07
CA SER A 61 -45.42 -13.54 -13.07
C SER A 61 -44.92 -13.37 -14.52
N ARG A 62 -45.30 -14.31 -15.39
CA ARG A 62 -44.93 -14.35 -16.82
C ARG A 62 -45.45 -13.09 -17.53
N SER A 63 -44.64 -12.06 -17.68
CA SER A 63 -44.85 -11.04 -18.73
C SER A 63 -44.05 -11.42 -19.97
N SER A 64 -44.79 -11.75 -21.03
CA SER A 64 -44.28 -12.02 -22.37
C SER A 64 -43.87 -10.70 -23.04
N GLY A 65 -42.61 -10.30 -22.93
CA GLY A 65 -42.10 -9.09 -23.56
C GLY A 65 -40.58 -9.11 -23.77
N THR A 66 -40.13 -8.73 -24.96
CA THR A 66 -38.72 -8.66 -25.37
C THR A 66 -37.95 -7.46 -24.80
N ALA A 67 -38.62 -6.58 -24.06
CA ALA A 67 -38.03 -5.54 -23.21
C ALA A 67 -38.56 -5.72 -21.79
N VAL A 68 -37.66 -5.68 -20.80
CA VAL A 68 -38.03 -5.77 -19.38
C VAL A 68 -38.36 -4.36 -18.93
N ASP A 69 -39.63 -4.01 -18.86
CA ASP A 69 -40.02 -2.91 -17.98
C ASP A 69 -39.69 -3.37 -16.56
N ALA A 70 -38.62 -2.80 -16.02
CA ALA A 70 -38.27 -3.02 -14.62
C ALA A 70 -39.45 -2.54 -13.77
N PRO A 71 -39.96 -3.34 -12.82
CA PRO A 71 -41.05 -2.90 -11.97
C PRO A 71 -40.66 -1.59 -11.28
N PRO A 72 -41.59 -0.61 -11.15
CA PRO A 72 -41.28 0.63 -10.47
C PRO A 72 -40.82 0.32 -9.05
N PHE A 73 -39.64 0.83 -8.69
CA PHE A 73 -39.08 0.69 -7.35
C PHE A 73 -39.08 2.03 -6.65
N ASP A 74 -39.96 2.19 -5.67
CA ASP A 74 -39.99 3.36 -4.81
C ASP A 74 -38.96 3.22 -3.68
N TRP A 75 -37.87 3.96 -3.82
CA TRP A 75 -36.79 3.96 -2.84
C TRP A 75 -37.21 4.53 -1.48
N ALA A 76 -38.11 5.54 -1.48
CA ALA A 76 -38.47 6.28 -0.28
C ALA A 76 -39.24 5.39 0.71
N THR A 77 -40.19 4.60 0.20
CA THR A 77 -41.04 3.70 1.00
C THR A 77 -40.47 2.30 1.18
N ALA A 78 -39.46 1.91 0.39
CA ALA A 78 -38.84 0.59 0.48
C ALA A 78 -38.15 0.36 1.83
N ALA A 79 -38.35 -0.84 2.39
CA ALA A 79 -37.58 -1.32 3.53
C ALA A 79 -36.08 -1.48 3.20
N ASP A 80 -35.21 -1.44 4.21
CA ASP A 80 -33.76 -1.46 4.03
C ASP A 80 -33.22 -2.72 3.34
N TYR A 81 -33.89 -3.86 3.53
CA TYR A 81 -33.54 -5.10 2.86
C TYR A 81 -33.85 -5.04 1.35
N CYS A 82 -34.93 -4.37 0.94
CA CYS A 82 -35.27 -4.12 -0.47
C CYS A 82 -34.29 -3.11 -1.09
N ARG A 83 -33.94 -2.04 -0.38
CA ARG A 83 -32.90 -1.08 -0.81
C ARG A 83 -31.56 -1.78 -1.05
N THR A 84 -31.20 -2.71 -0.17
CA THR A 84 -30.00 -3.53 -0.30
C THR A 84 -30.04 -4.45 -1.52
N ALA A 85 -31.18 -5.13 -1.76
CA ALA A 85 -31.40 -5.94 -2.96
C ALA A 85 -31.33 -5.10 -4.25
N TRP A 86 -31.93 -3.90 -4.25
CA TRP A 86 -31.83 -2.96 -5.36
C TRP A 86 -30.39 -2.53 -5.65
N LEU A 87 -29.63 -2.19 -4.61
CA LEU A 87 -28.20 -1.83 -4.74
C LEU A 87 -27.34 -3.00 -5.24
N ARG A 88 -27.64 -4.23 -4.82
CA ARG A 88 -27.01 -5.44 -5.37
C ARG A 88 -27.24 -5.52 -6.89
N GLY A 89 -28.49 -5.40 -7.32
CA GLY A 89 -28.83 -5.35 -8.75
C GLY A 89 -28.08 -4.23 -9.49
N ARG A 90 -28.03 -3.04 -8.90
CA ARG A 90 -27.33 -1.89 -9.50
C ARG A 90 -25.83 -2.12 -9.66
N PHE A 91 -25.18 -2.73 -8.68
CA PHE A 91 -23.76 -3.11 -8.75
C PHE A 91 -23.50 -4.19 -9.81
N LEU A 92 -24.39 -5.16 -9.91
CA LEU A 92 -24.28 -6.22 -10.92
C LEU A 92 -24.46 -5.68 -12.35
N ALA A 93 -25.33 -4.70 -12.55
CA ALA A 93 -25.53 -4.07 -13.86
C ALA A 93 -24.42 -3.08 -14.23
N ASN A 94 -24.15 -2.09 -13.36
CA ASN A 94 -23.36 -0.90 -13.71
C ASN A 94 -22.10 -0.71 -12.85
N GLY A 95 -21.90 -1.55 -11.83
CA GLY A 95 -20.75 -1.48 -10.93
C GLY A 95 -19.50 -2.16 -11.50
N SER A 96 -18.34 -1.62 -11.12
CA SER A 96 -17.02 -2.21 -11.37
C SER A 96 -16.10 -1.99 -10.17
N LEU A 97 -15.25 -2.98 -9.90
CA LEU A 97 -14.26 -2.97 -8.82
C LEU A 97 -12.86 -3.12 -9.43
N SER A 98 -11.92 -2.29 -8.99
CA SER A 98 -10.51 -2.33 -9.38
C SER A 98 -9.64 -2.43 -8.12
N LEU A 99 -8.68 -3.36 -8.14
CA LEU A 99 -7.75 -3.65 -7.04
C LEU A 99 -6.28 -3.32 -7.40
N ALA A 100 -6.08 -2.43 -8.38
CA ALA A 100 -4.76 -2.20 -8.98
C ALA A 100 -3.81 -1.44 -8.06
N GLY A 101 -2.56 -1.91 -7.97
CA GLY A 101 -1.48 -1.17 -7.30
C GLY A 101 -1.70 -0.96 -5.80
N GLY A 102 -2.43 -1.87 -5.14
CA GLY A 102 -2.77 -1.75 -3.72
C GLY A 102 -3.87 -0.73 -3.42
N ARG A 103 -4.52 -0.16 -4.45
CA ARG A 103 -5.65 0.76 -4.30
C ARG A 103 -6.95 0.05 -4.69
N THR A 104 -7.97 0.26 -3.89
CA THR A 104 -9.32 -0.25 -4.13
C THR A 104 -10.19 0.88 -4.65
N HIS A 105 -10.82 0.67 -5.80
CA HIS A 105 -11.70 1.65 -6.42
C HIS A 105 -12.96 0.96 -6.93
N LEU A 106 -14.11 1.49 -6.54
CA LEU A 106 -15.41 1.04 -7.01
C LEU A 106 -16.08 2.18 -7.75
N GLU A 107 -16.56 1.92 -8.96
CA GLU A 107 -17.36 2.89 -9.71
C GLU A 107 -18.65 2.28 -10.28
N PHE A 108 -19.72 3.08 -10.28
CA PHE A 108 -20.94 2.85 -11.06
C PHE A 108 -20.94 3.79 -12.26
N VAL A 109 -21.17 3.24 -13.46
CA VAL A 109 -21.28 4.01 -14.70
C VAL A 109 -22.74 4.06 -15.15
N VAL A 110 -23.40 5.18 -14.92
CA VAL A 110 -24.86 5.36 -15.09
C VAL A 110 -25.16 6.49 -16.08
N PRO A 111 -26.41 6.66 -16.56
CA PRO A 111 -26.81 7.87 -17.26
C PRO A 111 -26.49 9.12 -16.44
N LEU A 112 -26.10 10.21 -17.10
CA LEU A 112 -25.62 11.42 -16.40
C LEU A 112 -26.65 11.96 -15.40
N ALA A 113 -27.93 11.99 -15.80
CA ALA A 113 -29.03 12.46 -14.96
C ALA A 113 -29.27 11.59 -13.71
N GLU A 114 -28.87 10.32 -13.73
CA GLU A 114 -29.12 9.38 -12.63
C GLU A 114 -28.03 9.43 -11.54
N ALA A 115 -26.84 9.96 -11.86
CA ALA A 115 -25.71 9.92 -10.93
C ALA A 115 -25.95 10.67 -9.60
N PRO A 116 -26.56 11.88 -9.58
CA PRO A 116 -26.88 12.57 -8.33
C PRO A 116 -27.87 11.77 -7.48
N GLU A 117 -28.88 11.18 -8.11
CA GLU A 117 -29.90 10.37 -7.42
C GLU A 117 -29.29 9.11 -6.81
N LEU A 118 -28.46 8.38 -7.57
CA LEU A 118 -27.76 7.22 -7.05
C LEU A 118 -26.84 7.59 -5.87
N ALA A 119 -26.13 8.71 -5.96
CA ALA A 119 -25.29 9.20 -4.86
C ALA A 119 -26.12 9.54 -3.61
N ALA A 120 -27.30 10.14 -3.78
CA ALA A 120 -28.23 10.43 -2.68
C ALA A 120 -28.77 9.15 -2.02
N ARG A 121 -29.18 8.15 -2.82
CA ARG A 121 -29.61 6.83 -2.32
C ARG A 121 -28.50 6.13 -1.53
N LEU A 122 -27.26 6.20 -2.04
CA LEU A 122 -26.09 5.66 -1.35
C LEU A 122 -25.79 6.39 -0.04
N ALA A 123 -25.95 7.72 0.01
CA ALA A 123 -25.81 8.49 1.24
C ALA A 123 -26.86 8.10 2.29
N GLN A 124 -28.12 7.86 1.89
CA GLN A 124 -29.19 7.42 2.81
C GLN A 124 -28.93 6.06 3.47
N VAL A 125 -28.14 5.19 2.83
CA VAL A 125 -27.72 3.91 3.44
C VAL A 125 -26.39 4.01 4.20
N GLY A 126 -25.91 5.23 4.48
CA GLY A 126 -24.68 5.49 5.22
C GLY A 126 -23.40 5.36 4.39
N LEU A 127 -23.50 5.37 3.06
CA LEU A 127 -22.38 5.18 2.15
C LEU A 127 -22.27 6.35 1.16
N PRO A 128 -21.98 7.58 1.62
CA PRO A 128 -21.89 8.75 0.74
C PRO A 128 -20.85 8.52 -0.36
N ALA A 129 -21.20 8.86 -1.60
CA ALA A 129 -20.38 8.63 -2.77
C ALA A 129 -20.15 9.93 -3.54
N SER A 130 -18.95 10.11 -4.10
CA SER A 130 -18.69 11.21 -5.02
C SER A 130 -19.24 10.87 -6.40
N PHE A 131 -19.74 11.86 -7.14
CA PHE A 131 -20.13 11.67 -8.53
C PHE A 131 -19.54 12.75 -9.45
N ARG A 132 -19.36 12.41 -10.73
CA ARG A 132 -18.89 13.34 -11.77
C ARG A 132 -19.37 12.91 -13.16
N ALA A 133 -19.35 13.86 -14.10
CA ALA A 133 -19.51 13.54 -15.52
C ALA A 133 -18.19 12.99 -16.10
N ARG A 134 -18.26 11.93 -16.91
CA ARG A 134 -17.13 11.37 -17.68
C ARG A 134 -17.66 10.83 -19.00
N ARG A 135 -17.21 11.43 -20.12
CA ARG A 135 -17.58 11.02 -21.49
C ARG A 135 -19.10 10.90 -21.70
N GLY A 136 -19.87 11.92 -21.26
CA GLY A 136 -21.34 11.94 -21.38
C GLY A 136 -22.09 10.98 -20.44
N ARG A 137 -21.40 10.31 -19.52
CA ARG A 137 -21.98 9.42 -18.51
C ARG A 137 -21.75 9.95 -17.10
N GLY A 138 -22.62 9.59 -16.18
CA GLY A 138 -22.43 9.83 -14.75
C GLY A 138 -21.59 8.71 -14.14
N VAL A 139 -20.59 9.08 -13.33
CA VAL A 139 -19.74 8.13 -12.61
C VAL A 139 -19.83 8.41 -11.13
N VAL A 140 -20.38 7.45 -10.39
CA VAL A 140 -20.47 7.46 -8.92
C VAL A 140 -19.38 6.55 -8.37
N THR A 141 -18.57 7.01 -7.41
CA THR A 141 -17.32 6.32 -7.05
C THR A 141 -16.98 6.38 -5.56
N TRP A 142 -16.29 5.33 -5.10
CA TRP A 142 -15.53 5.31 -3.86
C TRP A 142 -14.06 4.96 -4.11
N LYS A 143 -13.18 5.55 -3.28
CA LYS A 143 -11.75 5.23 -3.21
C LYS A 143 -11.33 4.68 -1.85
N SER A 144 -12.20 4.73 -0.85
CA SER A 144 -11.95 4.18 0.48
C SER A 144 -12.19 2.67 0.47
N GLY A 145 -11.16 1.89 0.80
CA GLY A 145 -11.28 0.43 0.93
C GLY A 145 -12.31 0.02 1.98
N GLU A 146 -12.42 0.79 3.06
CA GLU A 146 -13.39 0.56 4.13
C GLU A 146 -14.84 0.73 3.64
N THR A 147 -15.14 1.86 2.99
CA THR A 147 -16.48 2.12 2.42
C THR A 147 -16.86 1.08 1.39
N ILE A 148 -15.90 0.68 0.54
CA ILE A 148 -16.09 -0.37 -0.47
C ILE A 148 -16.35 -1.72 0.21
N GLY A 149 -15.59 -2.08 1.24
CA GLY A 149 -15.79 -3.32 1.99
C GLY A 149 -17.17 -3.37 2.65
N THR A 150 -17.59 -2.27 3.29
CA THR A 150 -18.91 -2.16 3.91
C THR A 150 -20.04 -2.28 2.88
N PHE A 151 -19.90 -1.66 1.72
CA PHE A 151 -20.86 -1.83 0.62
C PHE A 151 -20.93 -3.28 0.13
N LEU A 152 -19.77 -3.92 -0.13
CA LEU A 152 -19.70 -5.29 -0.64
C LEU A 152 -20.27 -6.31 0.36
N ARG A 153 -20.01 -6.15 1.66
CA ARG A 153 -20.65 -6.94 2.72
C ARG A 153 -22.16 -6.77 2.70
N ARG A 154 -22.63 -5.52 2.61
CA ARG A 154 -24.08 -5.21 2.61
C ARG A 154 -24.82 -5.93 1.49
N ILE A 155 -24.23 -6.03 0.29
CA ILE A 155 -24.87 -6.69 -0.86
C ILE A 155 -24.58 -8.20 -0.96
N GLY A 156 -23.89 -8.81 0.00
CA GLY A 156 -23.69 -10.26 0.07
C GLY A 156 -22.42 -10.78 -0.60
N GLY A 157 -21.37 -9.97 -0.73
CA GLY A 157 -20.04 -10.38 -1.22
C GLY A 157 -19.02 -10.64 -0.11
N GLY A 158 -19.46 -11.22 1.01
CA GLY A 158 -18.67 -11.33 2.23
C GLY A 158 -17.45 -12.25 2.12
N ALA A 159 -17.58 -13.41 1.49
CA ALA A 159 -16.52 -14.43 1.47
C ALA A 159 -15.34 -14.02 0.57
N ALA A 160 -15.61 -13.57 -0.67
CA ALA A 160 -14.56 -13.09 -1.56
C ALA A 160 -13.96 -11.76 -1.11
N LEU A 161 -14.68 -10.96 -0.31
CA LEU A 161 -14.12 -9.76 0.29
C LEU A 161 -13.04 -10.08 1.33
N LEU A 162 -13.18 -11.17 2.10
CA LEU A 162 -12.14 -11.58 3.06
C LEU A 162 -10.80 -11.84 2.36
N GLU A 163 -10.82 -12.45 1.18
CA GLU A 163 -9.60 -12.65 0.40
C GLU A 163 -9.00 -11.32 -0.10
N VAL A 164 -9.84 -10.37 -0.51
CA VAL A 164 -9.43 -9.01 -0.89
C VAL A 164 -8.76 -8.30 0.29
N GLU A 165 -9.33 -8.41 1.50
CA GLU A 165 -8.82 -7.81 2.73
C GLU A 165 -7.51 -8.47 3.18
N ALA A 166 -7.42 -9.80 3.18
CA ALA A 166 -6.22 -10.54 3.51
C ALA A 166 -5.02 -10.17 2.62
N ARG A 167 -5.27 -10.01 1.31
CA ARG A 167 -4.24 -9.56 0.36
C ARG A 167 -3.79 -8.13 0.61
N GLN A 168 -4.68 -7.24 1.04
CA GLN A 168 -4.33 -5.86 1.38
C GLN A 168 -3.48 -5.79 2.65
N VAL A 169 -3.85 -6.53 3.70
CA VAL A 169 -3.08 -6.64 4.94
C VAL A 169 -1.67 -7.18 4.66
N SER A 170 -1.58 -8.28 3.90
CA SER A 170 -0.28 -8.87 3.55
C SER A 170 0.63 -7.89 2.78
N ARG A 171 0.06 -7.09 1.87
CA ARG A 171 0.82 -6.05 1.15
C ARG A 171 1.27 -4.92 2.08
N ALA A 172 0.42 -4.47 2.99
CA ALA A 172 0.76 -3.43 3.97
C ALA A 172 1.93 -3.89 4.86
N LEU A 173 1.84 -5.11 5.41
CA LEU A 173 2.90 -5.70 6.24
C LEU A 173 4.22 -5.83 5.48
N ARG A 174 4.20 -6.32 4.23
CA ARG A 174 5.43 -6.38 3.41
C ARG A 174 6.00 -4.99 3.15
N GLY A 175 5.15 -3.99 2.92
CA GLY A 175 5.57 -2.61 2.73
C GLY A 175 6.27 -2.05 3.98
N GLU A 176 5.73 -2.33 5.15
CA GLU A 176 6.32 -1.95 6.44
C GLU A 176 7.65 -2.66 6.70
N LEU A 177 7.69 -3.99 6.55
CA LEU A 177 8.92 -4.78 6.69
C LEU A 177 10.02 -4.30 5.75
N ASN A 178 9.68 -4.01 4.49
CA ASN A 178 10.65 -3.50 3.54
C ASN A 178 11.21 -2.13 3.96
N ARG A 179 10.37 -1.25 4.55
CA ARG A 179 10.85 0.05 5.07
C ARG A 179 11.79 -0.16 6.25
N VAL A 180 11.44 -1.05 7.17
CA VAL A 180 12.28 -1.39 8.33
C VAL A 180 13.61 -1.98 7.88
N LEU A 181 13.59 -3.02 7.04
CA LEU A 181 14.79 -3.67 6.52
C LEU A 181 15.68 -2.71 5.73
N ASN A 182 15.09 -1.82 4.92
CA ASN A 182 15.86 -0.80 4.20
C ASN A 182 16.53 0.19 5.16
N ALA A 183 15.83 0.60 6.23
CA ALA A 183 16.39 1.48 7.25
C ALA A 183 17.53 0.78 8.03
N GLU A 184 17.33 -0.47 8.43
CA GLU A 184 18.35 -1.27 9.12
C GLU A 184 19.58 -1.52 8.25
N SER A 185 19.39 -1.92 6.99
CA SER A 185 20.48 -2.12 6.03
C SER A 185 21.27 -0.83 5.81
N ALA A 186 20.60 0.31 5.62
CA ALA A 186 21.26 1.60 5.48
C ALA A 186 21.99 2.05 6.77
N ASN A 187 21.46 1.70 7.95
CA ASN A 187 22.14 1.95 9.22
C ASN A 187 23.40 1.10 9.36
N LEU A 188 23.30 -0.19 9.03
CA LEU A 188 24.42 -1.13 9.07
C LEU A 188 25.52 -0.72 8.09
N GLN A 189 25.19 -0.38 6.85
CA GLN A 189 26.17 0.09 5.87
C GLN A 189 26.91 1.35 6.35
N ARG A 190 26.21 2.31 6.96
CA ARG A 190 26.84 3.50 7.55
C ARG A 190 27.74 3.15 8.73
N ALA A 191 27.32 2.21 9.58
CA ALA A 191 28.10 1.75 10.71
C ALA A 191 29.39 1.02 10.26
N VAL A 192 29.28 0.09 9.31
CA VAL A 192 30.43 -0.63 8.71
C VAL A 192 31.38 0.36 8.05
N GLY A 193 30.87 1.30 7.25
CA GLY A 193 31.70 2.32 6.61
C GLY A 193 32.40 3.24 7.63
N ALA A 194 31.75 3.58 8.75
CA ALA A 194 32.36 4.35 9.82
C ALA A 194 33.43 3.56 10.56
N ALA A 195 33.17 2.30 10.91
CA ALA A 195 34.13 1.42 11.55
C ALA A 195 35.41 1.26 10.70
N GLY A 196 35.26 1.04 9.39
CA GLY A 196 36.40 0.95 8.47
C GLY A 196 37.25 2.23 8.44
N ARG A 197 36.63 3.42 8.37
CA ARG A 197 37.36 4.70 8.43
C ARG A 197 38.05 4.91 9.77
N GLN A 198 37.39 4.56 10.87
CA GLN A 198 37.95 4.68 12.21
C GLN A 198 39.16 3.78 12.39
N LEU A 199 39.09 2.52 11.93
CA LEU A 199 40.22 1.60 12.00
C LEU A 199 41.43 2.12 11.19
N ALA A 200 41.22 2.56 9.95
CA ALA A 200 42.28 3.13 9.14
C ALA A 200 42.92 4.37 9.80
N ALA A 201 42.09 5.24 10.41
CA ALA A 201 42.58 6.42 11.13
C ALA A 201 43.38 6.05 12.39
N ILE A 202 42.98 5.00 13.10
CA ILE A 202 43.71 4.48 14.26
C ILE A 202 45.08 3.94 13.81
N GLU A 203 45.11 3.14 12.76
CA GLU A 203 46.35 2.56 12.21
C GLU A 203 47.35 3.65 11.77
N ASP A 204 46.88 4.68 11.06
CA ASP A 204 47.72 5.80 10.63
C ASP A 204 48.34 6.56 11.82
N LEU A 205 47.55 6.86 12.85
CA LEU A 205 48.00 7.57 14.05
C LEU A 205 48.91 6.74 14.95
N GLU A 206 48.76 5.42 14.90
CA GLU A 206 49.63 4.49 15.63
C GLU A 206 50.99 4.40 14.95
N ALA A 207 51.01 4.31 13.61
CA ALA A 207 52.24 4.25 12.81
C ALA A 207 53.08 5.52 12.91
N ASP A 208 52.46 6.69 13.06
CA ASP A 208 53.17 7.98 13.23
C ASP A 208 53.41 8.39 14.70
N GLY A 209 52.99 7.55 15.65
CA GLY A 209 53.17 7.73 17.09
C GLY A 209 52.20 8.72 17.75
N ARG A 210 51.41 9.49 16.99
CA ARG A 210 50.53 10.56 17.51
C ARG A 210 49.36 10.04 18.33
N LEU A 211 49.04 8.75 18.21
CA LEU A 211 48.03 8.10 19.05
C LEU A 211 48.45 8.10 20.53
N ARG A 212 49.76 7.94 20.81
CA ARG A 212 50.28 7.90 22.20
C ARG A 212 50.12 9.24 22.93
N ASP A 213 50.17 10.34 22.17
CA ASP A 213 50.03 11.71 22.67
C ASP A 213 48.57 12.12 22.91
N GLN A 214 47.59 11.26 22.56
CA GLN A 214 46.18 11.57 22.77
C GLN A 214 45.75 11.36 24.23
N PRO A 215 44.70 12.08 24.69
CA PRO A 215 44.10 11.85 26.00
C PRO A 215 43.74 10.38 26.25
N TYR A 216 43.83 9.95 27.51
CA TYR A 216 43.60 8.55 27.91
C TYR A 216 42.32 7.95 27.30
N VAL A 217 41.19 8.68 27.37
CA VAL A 217 39.89 8.27 26.81
C VAL A 217 39.98 7.96 25.31
N VAL A 218 40.72 8.75 24.54
CA VAL A 218 40.87 8.57 23.09
C VAL A 218 41.66 7.29 22.79
N ARG A 219 42.72 7.03 23.56
CA ARG A 219 43.55 5.82 23.39
C ARG A 219 42.79 4.54 23.75
N VAL A 220 42.03 4.58 24.86
CA VAL A 220 41.21 3.44 25.29
C VAL A 220 40.09 3.15 24.28
N VAL A 221 39.43 4.18 23.76
CA VAL A 221 38.41 4.02 22.71
C VAL A 221 39.02 3.48 21.41
N ALA A 222 40.21 3.94 21.02
CA ALA A 222 40.92 3.41 19.86
C ALA A 222 41.24 1.91 20.00
N ALA A 223 41.75 1.50 21.17
CA ALA A 223 42.02 0.09 21.47
C ALA A 223 40.74 -0.76 21.41
N ALA A 224 39.67 -0.31 22.06
CA ALA A 224 38.40 -1.03 22.06
C ALA A 224 37.78 -1.14 20.65
N ARG A 225 37.88 -0.09 19.82
CA ARG A 225 37.42 -0.13 18.42
C ARG A 225 38.23 -1.11 17.57
N ARG A 226 39.55 -1.24 17.80
CA ARG A 226 40.39 -2.24 17.12
C ARG A 226 40.04 -3.67 17.51
N GLU A 227 39.76 -3.89 18.78
CA GLU A 227 39.49 -5.22 19.31
C GLU A 227 38.10 -5.74 18.93
N THR A 228 37.11 -4.85 18.86
CA THR A 228 35.74 -5.17 18.42
C THR A 228 35.27 -4.21 17.32
N PRO A 229 35.75 -4.37 16.08
CA PRO A 229 35.39 -3.53 14.93
C PRO A 229 33.90 -3.40 14.67
N GLU A 230 33.16 -4.48 14.88
CA GLU A 230 31.72 -4.62 14.67
C GLU A 230 30.87 -3.96 15.76
N ALA A 231 31.46 -3.66 16.93
CA ALA A 231 30.73 -3.11 18.06
C ALA A 231 30.14 -1.72 17.75
N THR A 232 28.88 -1.52 18.09
CA THR A 232 28.24 -0.21 18.05
C THR A 232 28.90 0.77 19.03
N LEU A 233 28.62 2.07 18.86
CA LEU A 233 29.05 3.08 19.84
C LEU A 233 28.50 2.82 21.25
N GLY A 234 27.33 2.16 21.35
CA GLY A 234 26.72 1.79 22.62
C GLY A 234 27.48 0.66 23.30
N GLU A 235 27.77 -0.42 22.57
CA GLU A 235 28.53 -1.56 23.10
C GLU A 235 29.95 -1.17 23.52
N LEU A 236 30.62 -0.31 22.74
CA LEU A 236 31.91 0.26 23.17
C LEU A 236 31.78 1.12 24.43
N ALA A 237 30.69 1.88 24.56
CA ALA A 237 30.47 2.74 25.72
C ALA A 237 30.20 1.92 26.98
N GLU A 238 29.36 0.90 26.89
CA GLU A 238 29.09 -0.05 27.97
C GLU A 238 30.36 -0.78 28.42
N ARG A 239 31.12 -1.33 27.45
CA ARG A 239 32.38 -2.03 27.73
C ARG A 239 33.41 -1.15 28.44
N LEU A 240 33.46 0.13 28.09
CA LEU A 240 34.43 1.09 28.65
C LEU A 240 33.89 1.84 29.87
N ALA A 241 32.65 1.57 30.30
CA ALA A 241 31.95 2.35 31.33
C ALA A 241 31.97 3.87 31.02
N LEU A 242 31.79 4.23 29.76
CA LEU A 242 31.74 5.61 29.27
C LEU A 242 30.33 5.97 28.78
N HIS A 243 30.04 7.26 28.68
CA HIS A 243 28.84 7.70 27.99
C HIS A 243 29.01 7.55 26.46
N ARG A 244 27.95 7.14 25.74
CA ARG A 244 27.98 6.97 24.26
C ARG A 244 28.56 8.18 23.52
N SER A 245 28.23 9.39 23.98
CA SER A 245 28.74 10.64 23.41
C SER A 245 30.24 10.88 23.65
N ALA A 246 30.83 10.33 24.72
CA ALA A 246 32.27 10.39 24.95
C ALA A 246 33.04 9.50 23.97
N VAL A 247 32.56 8.28 23.72
CA VAL A 247 33.09 7.36 22.71
C VAL A 247 33.00 7.99 21.31
N GLN A 248 31.86 8.57 20.98
CA GLN A 248 31.67 9.28 19.70
C GLN A 248 32.71 10.39 19.50
N ARG A 249 32.84 11.30 20.47
CA ARG A 249 33.81 12.42 20.39
C ARG A 249 35.26 11.95 20.27
N ALA A 250 35.61 10.84 20.93
CA ALA A 250 36.94 10.26 20.83
C ALA A 250 37.23 9.75 19.41
N LEU A 251 36.29 9.03 18.78
CA LEU A 251 36.42 8.53 17.41
C LEU A 251 36.43 9.67 16.37
N GLU A 252 35.58 10.68 16.54
CA GLU A 252 35.59 11.89 15.68
C GLU A 252 36.93 12.62 15.75
N ARG A 253 37.55 12.68 16.94
CA ARG A 253 38.88 13.27 17.12
C ARG A 253 39.95 12.46 16.37
N ILE A 254 39.91 11.14 16.48
CA ILE A 254 40.83 10.23 15.76
C ILE A 254 40.74 10.48 14.25
N GLU A 255 39.54 10.47 13.68
CA GLU A 255 39.32 10.73 12.24
C GLU A 255 39.79 12.14 11.83
N LYS A 256 39.60 13.16 12.68
CA LYS A 256 40.04 14.54 12.40
C LYS A 256 41.56 14.69 12.36
N LEU A 257 42.28 13.96 13.21
CA LEU A 257 43.74 14.04 13.32
C LEU A 257 44.46 13.49 12.07
N THR A 258 43.86 12.51 11.39
CA THR A 258 44.36 11.97 10.11
C THR A 258 44.05 12.90 8.95
N LEU A 259 42.85 13.50 8.90
CA LEU A 259 42.47 14.46 7.85
C LEU A 259 43.41 15.67 7.78
N HIS A 260 43.92 16.16 8.91
CA HIS A 260 44.86 17.29 8.95
C HIS A 260 46.33 16.90 8.69
N ALA A 261 46.67 15.61 8.75
CA ALA A 261 48.01 15.12 8.41
C ALA A 261 48.20 15.01 6.88
N GLY A 262 47.14 14.70 6.13
CA GLY A 262 47.15 14.64 4.66
C GLY A 262 47.52 15.96 3.97
N THR A 263 47.16 17.09 4.58
CA THR A 263 47.56 18.43 4.13
C THR A 263 49.03 18.76 4.36
N GLY A 264 49.69 18.10 5.34
CA GLY A 264 51.12 18.26 5.63
C GLY A 264 52.02 17.28 4.87
N ARG A 265 51.54 16.06 4.61
CA ARG A 265 52.33 14.98 3.97
C ARG A 265 52.60 15.22 2.48
N ARG A 266 51.71 15.93 1.76
CA ARG A 266 51.96 16.40 0.38
C ARG A 266 53.05 17.47 0.29
N ARG A 267 53.29 18.26 1.35
CA ARG A 267 54.36 19.27 1.38
C ARG A 267 55.73 18.69 1.74
N ARG A 268 55.80 17.64 2.57
CA ARG A 268 57.08 17.04 3.00
C ARG A 268 57.76 16.13 1.98
N ARG A 269 57.08 15.70 0.92
CA ARG A 269 57.69 14.90 -0.17
C ARG A 269 58.36 15.72 -1.28
N LEU A 270 58.34 17.06 -1.20
CA LEU A 270 58.90 17.96 -2.22
C LEU A 270 60.19 18.70 -1.83
N VAL A 271 60.82 18.36 -0.69
CA VAL A 271 62.14 18.92 -0.35
C VAL A 271 63.21 17.84 -0.59
N ARG A 272 63.95 18.02 -1.68
CA ARG A 272 65.06 17.20 -2.22
C ARG A 272 66.24 17.09 -1.23
N PRO A 273 67.20 16.20 -1.50
CA PRO A 273 68.60 16.55 -1.36
C PRO A 273 69.29 16.66 -2.73
N ALA A 274 70.33 17.50 -2.70
CA ALA A 274 71.18 17.94 -3.79
C ALA A 274 71.77 16.80 -4.63
N ALA A 275 71.88 17.05 -5.94
CA ALA A 275 72.82 16.34 -6.79
C ALA A 275 74.10 17.18 -6.80
N ASP A 276 75.14 16.62 -6.18
CA ASP A 276 76.51 17.06 -6.37
C ASP A 276 76.90 16.87 -7.84
N ALA A 277 77.45 17.93 -8.43
CA ALA A 277 77.90 17.98 -9.80
C ALA A 277 79.43 18.15 -9.83
N HIS A 278 80.06 17.17 -10.47
CA HIS A 278 81.22 17.30 -11.36
C HIS A 278 82.65 17.47 -10.77
N LEU A 279 83.43 16.39 -10.98
CA LEU A 279 84.65 16.41 -11.81
C LEU A 279 84.41 17.14 -13.15
#